data_AF-A0A928NPV0-F1
#
_entry.id   AF-A0A928NPV0-F1
#
_cell.length_a   1.000
_cell.length_b   1.000
_cell.length_c   1.000
_cell.angle_alpha   90.00
_cell.angle_beta   90.00
_cell.angle_gamma   90.00
#
_symmetry.space_group_name_H-M   'P 1'
#
loop_
_entity.id
_entity.type
_entity.pdbx_description
1 polymer ?
#
loop_
_entity_poly.entity_id
_entity_poly.type
_entity_poly.pdbx_seq_one_letter_code
_entity_poly.pdbx_strand_id
1 'polypeptide(L)'
;MKKKILSLILASFMTMTVTSYAAPSVDLEFNKDDFSLSVDAKSLSGINAVTTVSIMENENEISNTNLPSYAYVYKTDSQGNLSQNILLPYAIGSGRIYVYLDSHAFSEVKSIVILNENDTETLSLIGEIDSFTEKEDLCDVIMNTEKSETLGLDLSDVSDEVIEDAAYVCFGEIQDLEEITPEVFMNTFQKCMVYAEIKNGGDVDDAMKLYATSFGTTWEEYSAYSQDIRETFGEIFKSAEAGEKKITEIYTDSILLARVKCADSWGDTRDILTENSDYLEIDMADDSDFSDIKNNKRYKVFLEVFSSRDTLDTVDDITECFETAVETTLKSQKESTSGGGGGGGGGSSSGVGLPTGPSVSVSKDYEENIPVSDVKPYVPKEKFLDIKDHYSKEYVENMIQKGIINGYEDGTFRPDSLITRAEISKILSVALKLDTKDITFDFSDVKDGDWFGAYVAAMAKNGYINGYNGQFMPSENLKRQDIAVIMANILKNDEEVEVPEYKDLGDISEYAKESVAKMNALGIMTGSDGIFRPQDGITRAEVAIVVTRLLEILESK
;
A
#
# COMPACT_ATOMS: atom_id res chain seq x y z
N MET A 1 -21.95 60.61 -28.38
CA MET A 1 -22.46 61.32 -27.18
C MET A 1 -23.31 60.36 -26.35
N LYS A 2 -23.05 60.30 -25.03
CA LYS A 2 -23.98 60.03 -23.90
C LYS A 2 -24.72 58.66 -23.88
N LYS A 3 -24.38 57.72 -22.98
CA LYS A 3 -24.70 57.61 -21.53
C LYS A 3 -26.18 57.30 -21.18
N LYS A 4 -26.35 56.09 -20.60
CA LYS A 4 -27.06 55.72 -19.35
C LYS A 4 -28.60 55.49 -19.30
N ILE A 5 -28.94 54.22 -18.97
CA ILE A 5 -29.70 53.69 -17.79
C ILE A 5 -31.25 53.62 -17.77
N LEU A 6 -31.71 52.49 -17.19
CA LEU A 6 -33.02 52.08 -16.59
C LEU A 6 -34.01 51.37 -17.56
N SER A 7 -34.56 50.17 -17.29
CA SER A 7 -35.32 49.74 -16.10
C SER A 7 -35.48 48.20 -15.97
N LEU A 8 -35.52 47.72 -14.72
CA LEU A 8 -36.05 46.46 -14.17
C LEU A 8 -37.28 45.87 -14.90
N ILE A 9 -37.31 44.54 -15.10
CA ILE A 9 -38.44 43.63 -14.78
C ILE A 9 -37.88 42.27 -14.30
N LEU A 10 -38.44 41.78 -13.21
CA LEU A 10 -38.09 40.60 -12.43
C LEU A 10 -38.92 39.36 -12.87
N ALA A 11 -38.26 38.19 -12.86
CA ALA A 11 -38.78 36.82 -12.63
C ALA A 11 -39.83 36.17 -13.55
N SER A 12 -39.39 35.13 -14.26
CA SER A 12 -39.90 33.75 -14.10
C SER A 12 -38.97 32.76 -14.82
N PHE A 13 -37.90 32.33 -14.16
CA PHE A 13 -37.10 31.18 -14.62
C PHE A 13 -37.76 29.92 -14.08
N MET A 14 -38.42 29.17 -14.97
CA MET A 14 -38.88 27.82 -14.71
C MET A 14 -37.63 26.94 -14.68
N THR A 15 -37.19 26.52 -13.48
CA THR A 15 -36.12 25.54 -13.34
C THR A 15 -36.68 24.19 -13.79
N MET A 16 -36.47 23.81 -15.05
CA MET A 16 -36.49 22.40 -15.42
C MET A 16 -35.23 21.79 -14.79
N THR A 17 -35.39 21.14 -13.64
CA THR A 17 -34.41 20.17 -13.17
C THR A 17 -34.40 19.03 -14.18
N VAL A 18 -33.40 19.00 -15.05
CA VAL A 18 -33.07 17.79 -15.79
C VAL A 18 -32.45 16.86 -14.75
N THR A 19 -33.25 15.99 -14.15
CA THR A 19 -32.73 14.83 -13.44
C THR A 19 -32.05 13.95 -14.48
N SER A 20 -30.72 14.02 -14.52
CA SER A 20 -29.88 13.04 -15.21
C SER A 20 -30.17 11.67 -14.60
N TYR A 21 -31.01 10.86 -15.24
CA TYR A 21 -31.13 9.45 -14.89
C TYR A 21 -29.84 8.76 -15.32
N ALA A 22 -29.16 8.08 -14.40
CA ALA A 22 -28.05 7.21 -14.72
C ALA A 22 -28.53 6.12 -15.70
N ALA A 23 -27.68 5.72 -16.64
CA ALA A 23 -27.98 4.61 -17.52
C ALA A 23 -28.14 3.32 -16.71
N PRO A 24 -29.07 2.42 -17.08
CA PRO A 24 -29.17 1.13 -16.42
C PRO A 24 -27.88 0.33 -16.60
N SER A 25 -27.50 -0.42 -15.55
CA SER A 25 -26.34 -1.30 -15.55
C SER A 25 -26.68 -2.60 -14.83
N VAL A 26 -26.06 -3.69 -15.25
CA VAL A 26 -26.15 -5.00 -14.60
C VAL A 26 -24.72 -5.52 -14.40
N ASP A 27 -24.37 -5.77 -13.15
CA ASP A 27 -23.13 -6.39 -12.73
C ASP A 27 -23.44 -7.78 -12.17
N LEU A 28 -22.65 -8.78 -12.59
CA LEU A 28 -22.75 -10.16 -12.12
C LEU A 28 -21.44 -10.54 -11.43
N GLU A 29 -21.54 -11.25 -10.32
CA GLU A 29 -20.37 -11.80 -9.62
C GLU A 29 -20.71 -13.19 -9.09
N PHE A 30 -19.88 -14.17 -9.42
CA PHE A 30 -20.04 -15.55 -8.93
C PHE A 30 -19.10 -15.80 -7.76
N ASN A 31 -19.66 -16.27 -6.64
CA ASN A 31 -18.92 -16.70 -5.47
C ASN A 31 -18.82 -18.22 -5.46
N LYS A 32 -17.60 -18.73 -5.59
CA LYS A 32 -17.31 -20.17 -5.61
C LYS A 32 -17.51 -20.86 -4.26
N ASP A 33 -17.33 -20.16 -3.14
CA ASP A 33 -17.31 -20.76 -1.79
C ASP A 33 -18.71 -21.20 -1.35
N ASP A 34 -19.73 -20.40 -1.66
CA ASP A 34 -21.13 -20.70 -1.34
C ASP A 34 -21.99 -20.97 -2.57
N PHE A 35 -21.35 -21.05 -3.75
CA PHE A 35 -21.96 -21.33 -5.04
C PHE A 35 -23.13 -20.36 -5.34
N SER A 36 -22.87 -19.06 -5.13
CA SER A 36 -23.88 -18.01 -5.21
C SER A 36 -23.57 -16.99 -6.30
N LEU A 37 -24.61 -16.52 -6.99
CA LEU A 37 -24.54 -15.51 -8.03
C LEU A 37 -25.13 -14.21 -7.50
N SER A 38 -24.26 -13.22 -7.30
CA SER A 38 -24.65 -11.85 -7.05
C SER A 38 -25.13 -11.19 -8.34
N VAL A 39 -26.31 -10.59 -8.29
CA VAL A 39 -26.93 -9.82 -9.37
C VAL A 39 -27.21 -8.42 -8.83
N ASP A 40 -26.40 -7.45 -9.24
CA ASP A 40 -26.58 -6.04 -8.91
C ASP A 40 -26.95 -5.26 -10.18
N ALA A 41 -28.21 -4.84 -10.26
CA ALA A 41 -28.76 -4.12 -11.39
C ALA A 41 -29.27 -2.76 -10.93
N LYS A 42 -28.75 -1.69 -11.52
CA LYS A 42 -29.04 -0.30 -11.12
C LYS A 42 -29.87 0.41 -12.16
N SER A 43 -30.69 1.35 -11.70
CA SER A 43 -31.51 2.23 -12.55
C SER A 43 -32.43 1.46 -13.52
N LEU A 44 -32.93 0.29 -13.13
CA LEU A 44 -33.94 -0.44 -13.89
C LEU A 44 -35.22 0.42 -13.93
N SER A 45 -35.79 0.59 -15.11
CA SER A 45 -36.92 1.48 -15.34
C SER A 45 -38.18 1.00 -14.60
N GLY A 46 -38.45 1.58 -13.42
CA GLY A 46 -39.69 1.35 -12.67
C GLY A 46 -39.46 1.10 -11.18
N ILE A 47 -40.09 1.93 -10.36
CA ILE A 47 -40.12 1.79 -8.89
C ILE A 47 -40.99 0.59 -8.52
N ASN A 48 -40.49 -0.34 -7.71
CA ASN A 48 -41.19 -1.59 -7.34
C ASN A 48 -41.65 -2.44 -8.54
N ALA A 49 -40.92 -2.38 -9.65
CA ALA A 49 -41.20 -3.21 -10.82
C ALA A 49 -40.93 -4.68 -10.50
N VAL A 50 -41.79 -5.56 -11.03
CA VAL A 50 -41.52 -7.00 -11.00
C VAL A 50 -40.41 -7.26 -12.02
N THR A 51 -39.32 -7.85 -11.56
CA THR A 51 -38.15 -8.21 -12.37
C THR A 51 -37.93 -9.70 -12.27
N THR A 52 -37.81 -10.36 -13.43
CA THR A 52 -37.49 -11.78 -13.52
C THR A 52 -36.01 -11.90 -13.84
N VAL A 53 -35.28 -12.69 -13.04
CA VAL A 53 -33.92 -13.10 -13.31
C VAL A 53 -33.98 -14.55 -13.81
N SER A 54 -33.72 -14.76 -15.08
CA SER A 54 -33.72 -16.08 -15.70
C SER A 54 -32.28 -16.52 -15.98
N ILE A 55 -31.94 -17.73 -15.58
CA ILE A 55 -30.60 -18.32 -15.72
C ILE A 55 -30.69 -19.42 -16.76
N MET A 56 -29.83 -19.36 -17.76
CA MET A 56 -29.68 -20.36 -18.82
C MET A 56 -28.23 -20.84 -18.90
N GLU A 57 -28.05 -22.13 -19.14
CA GLU A 57 -26.74 -22.75 -19.34
C GLU A 57 -26.48 -22.87 -20.85
N ASN A 58 -25.33 -22.38 -21.32
CA ASN A 58 -24.78 -22.54 -22.67
C ASN A 58 -25.64 -22.05 -23.85
N GLU A 59 -26.78 -21.42 -23.57
CA GLU A 59 -27.69 -20.88 -24.59
C GLU A 59 -27.97 -19.40 -24.35
N ASN A 60 -27.80 -18.59 -25.41
CA ASN A 60 -27.92 -17.14 -25.35
C ASN A 60 -29.28 -16.61 -25.87
N GLU A 61 -30.27 -17.47 -26.09
CA GLU A 61 -31.62 -17.07 -26.49
C GLU A 61 -32.70 -17.87 -25.76
N ILE A 62 -33.63 -17.17 -25.10
CA ILE A 62 -34.85 -17.78 -24.57
C ILE A 62 -35.81 -18.01 -25.74
N SER A 63 -36.28 -19.25 -25.89
CA SER A 63 -37.25 -19.61 -26.92
C SER A 63 -38.25 -20.65 -26.40
N ASN A 64 -39.21 -21.05 -27.24
CA ASN A 64 -40.16 -22.11 -26.87
C ASN A 64 -39.49 -23.48 -26.71
N THR A 65 -38.28 -23.67 -27.25
CA THR A 65 -37.50 -24.89 -27.10
C THR A 65 -36.37 -24.74 -26.08
N ASN A 66 -36.01 -23.50 -25.73
CA ASN A 66 -34.87 -23.14 -24.89
C ASN A 66 -35.40 -22.32 -23.72
N LEU A 67 -35.88 -23.03 -22.70
CA LEU A 67 -36.44 -22.43 -21.50
C LEU A 67 -35.34 -22.26 -20.45
N PRO A 68 -35.44 -21.25 -19.58
CA PRO A 68 -34.43 -21.05 -18.55
C PRO A 68 -34.36 -22.24 -17.60
N SER A 69 -33.14 -22.67 -17.28
CA SER A 69 -32.86 -23.68 -16.26
C SER A 69 -33.47 -23.27 -14.91
N TYR A 70 -33.35 -21.98 -14.58
CA TYR A 70 -33.89 -21.40 -13.35
C TYR A 70 -34.48 -20.01 -13.60
N ALA A 71 -35.57 -19.68 -12.91
CA ALA A 71 -36.18 -18.36 -12.99
C ALA A 71 -36.60 -17.88 -11.60
N TYR A 72 -36.16 -16.67 -11.24
CA TYR A 72 -36.42 -16.04 -9.96
C TYR A 72 -37.15 -14.73 -10.17
N VAL A 73 -38.14 -14.43 -9.33
CA VAL A 73 -38.96 -13.22 -9.45
C VAL A 73 -38.73 -12.33 -8.23
N TYR A 74 -38.26 -11.12 -8.49
CA TYR A 74 -37.96 -10.12 -7.48
C TYR A 74 -38.73 -8.82 -7.74
N LYS A 75 -38.58 -7.87 -6.81
CA LYS A 75 -39.04 -6.49 -6.96
C LYS A 75 -37.86 -5.54 -6.82
N THR A 76 -37.79 -4.55 -7.70
CA THR A 76 -36.83 -3.46 -7.55
C THR A 76 -37.15 -2.60 -6.33
N ASP A 77 -36.14 -1.94 -5.78
CA ASP A 77 -36.29 -1.04 -4.65
C ASP A 77 -36.96 0.30 -5.05
N SER A 78 -37.03 1.24 -4.11
CA SER A 78 -37.62 2.57 -4.34
C SER A 78 -36.88 3.43 -5.37
N GLN A 79 -35.64 3.06 -5.71
CA GLN A 79 -34.78 3.74 -6.68
C GLN A 79 -34.74 2.99 -8.03
N GLY A 80 -35.41 1.84 -8.16
CA GLY A 80 -35.37 1.01 -9.35
C GLY A 80 -34.13 0.10 -9.41
N ASN A 81 -33.46 -0.17 -8.29
CA ASN A 81 -32.32 -1.08 -8.25
C ASN A 81 -32.76 -2.48 -7.79
N LEU A 82 -32.00 -3.50 -8.19
CA LEU A 82 -32.12 -4.88 -7.76
C LEU A 82 -30.74 -5.34 -7.30
N SER A 83 -30.60 -5.72 -6.04
CA SER A 83 -29.40 -6.39 -5.53
C SER A 83 -29.86 -7.69 -4.88
N GLN A 84 -29.48 -8.82 -5.46
CA GLN A 84 -29.86 -10.16 -4.99
C GLN A 84 -28.66 -11.09 -5.04
N ASN A 85 -28.56 -11.97 -4.06
CA ASN A 85 -27.65 -13.10 -4.12
C ASN A 85 -28.45 -14.39 -4.30
N ILE A 86 -28.21 -15.11 -5.40
CA ILE A 86 -28.95 -16.29 -5.81
C ILE A 86 -28.07 -17.51 -5.58
N LEU A 87 -28.47 -18.40 -4.67
CA LEU A 87 -27.82 -19.70 -4.55
C LEU A 87 -28.06 -20.50 -5.82
N LEU A 88 -26.97 -20.79 -6.54
CA LEU A 88 -27.03 -21.67 -7.69
C LEU A 88 -27.13 -23.12 -7.19
N PRO A 89 -27.93 -23.97 -7.85
CA PRO A 89 -27.94 -25.38 -7.53
C PRO A 89 -26.60 -26.01 -7.94
N TYR A 90 -26.07 -26.89 -7.08
CA TYR A 90 -24.83 -27.66 -7.31
C TYR A 90 -24.77 -28.46 -8.62
N ALA A 91 -25.90 -28.58 -9.34
CA ALA A 91 -26.00 -29.30 -10.61
C ALA A 91 -25.70 -28.42 -11.84
N ILE A 92 -25.39 -27.14 -11.66
CA ILE A 92 -24.91 -26.31 -12.77
C ILE A 92 -23.56 -26.86 -13.24
N GLY A 93 -23.49 -27.19 -14.53
CA GLY A 93 -22.28 -27.66 -15.17
C GLY A 93 -21.25 -26.55 -15.33
N SER A 94 -20.04 -26.93 -15.76
CA SER A 94 -19.08 -25.94 -16.25
C SER A 94 -19.58 -25.34 -17.57
N GLY A 95 -19.30 -24.06 -17.80
CA GLY A 95 -19.68 -23.38 -19.04
C GLY A 95 -20.22 -21.97 -18.83
N ARG A 96 -20.67 -21.37 -19.93
CA ARG A 96 -21.21 -20.02 -19.92
C ARG A 96 -22.66 -20.02 -19.45
N ILE A 97 -22.93 -19.19 -18.46
CA ILE A 97 -24.27 -18.96 -17.94
C ILE A 97 -24.75 -17.61 -18.40
N TYR A 98 -25.94 -17.58 -19.00
CA TYR A 98 -26.61 -16.37 -19.41
C TYR A 98 -27.69 -16.00 -18.39
N VAL A 99 -27.63 -14.76 -17.93
CA VAL A 99 -28.56 -14.17 -16.98
C VAL A 99 -29.39 -13.12 -17.70
N TYR A 100 -30.67 -13.41 -17.87
CA TYR A 100 -31.67 -12.51 -18.45
C TYR A 100 -32.36 -11.78 -17.32
N LEU A 101 -32.21 -10.46 -17.29
CA LEU A 101 -33.03 -9.59 -16.46
C LEU A 101 -34.13 -9.02 -17.33
N ASP A 102 -35.37 -9.46 -17.09
CA ASP A 102 -36.54 -8.94 -17.77
C ASP A 102 -37.48 -8.25 -16.78
N SER A 103 -37.88 -7.02 -17.12
CA SER A 103 -38.84 -6.20 -16.40
C SER A 103 -39.74 -5.48 -17.41
N HIS A 104 -40.84 -4.90 -16.92
CA HIS A 104 -41.89 -4.34 -17.76
C HIS A 104 -41.42 -3.27 -18.80
N ALA A 105 -40.23 -2.68 -18.62
CA ALA A 105 -39.66 -1.67 -19.53
C ALA A 105 -38.15 -1.83 -19.78
N PHE A 106 -37.55 -2.96 -19.42
CA PHE A 106 -36.12 -3.20 -19.56
C PHE A 106 -35.81 -4.69 -19.68
N SER A 107 -35.00 -5.05 -20.68
CA SER A 107 -34.45 -6.39 -20.86
C SER A 107 -32.95 -6.25 -21.11
N GLU A 108 -32.13 -6.93 -20.32
CA GLU A 108 -30.69 -7.04 -20.53
C GLU A 108 -30.24 -8.49 -20.33
N VAL A 109 -29.20 -8.89 -21.06
CA VAL A 109 -28.57 -10.20 -20.95
C VAL A 109 -27.11 -9.98 -20.60
N LYS A 110 -26.65 -10.66 -19.55
CA LYS A 110 -25.25 -10.75 -19.17
C LYS A 110 -24.83 -12.20 -19.13
N SER A 111 -23.54 -12.46 -19.25
CA SER A 111 -23.00 -13.80 -19.10
C SER A 111 -21.81 -13.83 -18.17
N ILE A 112 -21.58 -14.98 -17.56
CA ILE A 112 -20.36 -15.32 -16.83
C ILE A 112 -20.02 -16.77 -17.15
N VAL A 113 -18.74 -17.12 -17.20
CA VAL A 113 -18.30 -18.51 -17.35
C VAL A 113 -18.02 -19.07 -15.96
N ILE A 114 -18.60 -20.22 -15.64
CA ILE A 114 -18.41 -20.90 -14.35
C ILE A 114 -17.63 -22.19 -14.57
N LEU A 115 -16.64 -22.43 -13.71
CA LEU A 115 -15.95 -23.71 -13.61
C LEU A 115 -16.56 -24.53 -12.47
N ASN A 116 -17.15 -25.68 -12.80
CA ASN A 116 -17.46 -26.72 -11.83
C ASN A 116 -16.36 -27.78 -11.87
N GLU A 117 -15.45 -27.72 -10.90
CA GLU A 117 -14.26 -28.58 -10.84
C GLU A 117 -14.61 -30.07 -10.68
N ASN A 118 -15.84 -30.40 -10.27
CA ASN A 118 -16.30 -31.77 -10.11
C ASN A 118 -17.13 -32.27 -11.31
N ASP A 119 -17.33 -31.43 -12.31
CA ASP A 119 -18.06 -31.81 -13.51
C ASP A 119 -17.30 -32.90 -14.29
N THR A 120 -18.03 -33.89 -14.81
CA THR A 120 -17.42 -35.05 -15.46
C THR A 120 -16.74 -34.68 -16.78
N GLU A 121 -17.29 -33.69 -17.50
CA GLU A 121 -16.72 -33.22 -18.76
C GLU A 121 -15.45 -32.41 -18.51
N THR A 122 -15.47 -31.49 -17.54
CA THR A 122 -14.28 -30.76 -17.08
C THR A 122 -13.17 -31.72 -16.66
N LEU A 123 -13.46 -32.71 -15.81
CA LEU A 123 -12.47 -33.69 -15.37
C LEU A 123 -11.94 -34.55 -16.52
N SER A 124 -12.80 -34.91 -17.48
CA SER A 124 -12.38 -35.65 -18.68
C SER A 124 -11.45 -34.81 -19.56
N LEU A 125 -11.73 -33.52 -19.71
CA LEU A 125 -10.94 -32.60 -20.53
C LEU A 125 -9.60 -32.28 -19.88
N ILE A 126 -9.55 -32.14 -18.56
CA ILE A 126 -8.28 -32.03 -17.81
C ILE A 126 -7.43 -33.30 -17.98
N GLY A 127 -8.05 -34.49 -17.92
CA GLY A 127 -7.34 -35.74 -18.22
C GLY A 127 -6.87 -35.86 -19.67
N GLU A 128 -7.58 -35.25 -20.63
CA GLU A 128 -7.13 -35.12 -22.02
C GLU A 128 -5.88 -34.21 -22.09
N ILE A 129 -5.93 -33.04 -21.44
CA ILE A 129 -4.83 -32.06 -21.38
C ILE A 129 -3.56 -32.67 -20.75
N ASP A 130 -3.70 -33.41 -19.65
CA ASP A 130 -2.59 -34.10 -18.97
C ASP A 130 -1.91 -35.16 -19.84
N SER A 131 -2.60 -35.64 -20.88
CA SER A 131 -2.04 -36.62 -21.83
C SER A 131 -1.33 -36.00 -23.05
N PHE A 132 -1.40 -34.67 -23.21
CA PHE A 132 -0.83 -33.99 -24.37
C PHE A 132 0.70 -34.01 -24.36
N THR A 133 1.26 -34.19 -25.56
CA THR A 133 2.71 -34.19 -25.79
C THR A 133 3.17 -33.06 -26.71
N GLU A 134 2.24 -32.43 -27.41
CA GLU A 134 2.50 -31.32 -28.31
C GLU A 134 1.65 -30.12 -27.88
N LYS A 135 2.25 -28.92 -27.93
CA LYS A 135 1.61 -27.67 -27.51
C LYS A 135 0.42 -27.27 -28.39
N GLU A 136 0.44 -27.71 -29.65
CA GLU A 136 -0.63 -27.49 -30.62
C GLU A 136 -1.94 -28.17 -30.17
N ASP A 137 -1.85 -29.33 -29.48
CA ASP A 137 -3.04 -30.02 -28.96
C ASP A 137 -3.74 -29.18 -27.88
N LEU A 138 -2.97 -28.54 -26.99
CA LEU A 138 -3.53 -27.63 -25.98
C LEU A 138 -4.14 -26.39 -26.64
N CYS A 139 -3.44 -25.80 -27.63
CA CYS A 139 -3.96 -24.66 -28.37
C CYS A 139 -5.30 -24.99 -29.05
N ASP A 140 -5.40 -26.14 -29.73
CA ASP A 140 -6.64 -26.59 -30.37
C ASP A 140 -7.80 -26.75 -29.37
N VAL A 141 -7.51 -27.23 -28.14
CA VAL A 141 -8.51 -27.31 -27.06
C VAL A 141 -8.96 -25.93 -26.60
N ILE A 142 -8.04 -25.00 -26.36
CA ILE A 142 -8.35 -23.67 -25.83
C ILE A 142 -9.05 -22.79 -26.87
N MET A 143 -8.66 -22.92 -28.14
CA MET A 143 -9.29 -22.21 -29.27
C MET A 143 -10.69 -22.74 -29.60
N ASN A 144 -11.05 -23.93 -29.10
CA ASN A 144 -12.41 -24.44 -29.21
C ASN A 144 -13.31 -23.82 -28.13
N THR A 145 -14.27 -22.99 -28.55
CA THR A 145 -15.18 -22.25 -27.64
C THR A 145 -15.92 -23.14 -26.64
N GLU A 146 -16.42 -24.30 -27.07
CA GLU A 146 -17.16 -25.22 -26.18
C GLU A 146 -16.21 -25.80 -25.12
N LYS A 147 -15.02 -26.24 -25.54
CA LYS A 147 -14.02 -26.79 -24.62
C LYS A 147 -13.46 -25.74 -23.65
N SER A 148 -13.17 -24.52 -24.12
CA SER A 148 -12.64 -23.46 -23.25
C SER A 148 -13.68 -22.97 -22.23
N GLU A 149 -14.96 -22.89 -22.61
CA GLU A 149 -16.04 -22.61 -21.66
C GLU A 149 -16.20 -23.75 -20.63
N THR A 150 -16.07 -25.02 -21.04
CA THR A 150 -16.04 -26.17 -20.12
C THR A 150 -14.86 -26.12 -19.15
N LEU A 151 -13.75 -25.47 -19.54
CA LEU A 151 -12.61 -25.19 -18.67
C LEU A 151 -12.82 -23.94 -17.81
N GLY A 152 -13.93 -23.22 -17.93
CA GLY A 152 -14.22 -22.01 -17.17
C GLY A 152 -13.64 -20.73 -17.76
N LEU A 153 -13.14 -20.76 -18.99
CA LEU A 153 -12.42 -19.66 -19.62
C LEU A 153 -13.38 -18.76 -20.41
N ASP A 154 -13.30 -17.44 -20.18
CA ASP A 154 -13.95 -16.45 -21.04
C ASP A 154 -12.92 -15.76 -21.92
N LEU A 155 -12.90 -16.13 -23.21
CA LEU A 155 -11.91 -15.66 -24.18
C LEU A 155 -12.53 -14.80 -25.29
N SER A 156 -13.78 -14.35 -25.15
CA SER A 156 -14.51 -13.70 -26.24
C SER A 156 -13.90 -12.38 -26.73
N ASP A 157 -13.21 -11.67 -25.84
CA ASP A 157 -12.59 -10.36 -26.11
C ASP A 157 -11.06 -10.45 -26.28
N VAL A 158 -10.51 -11.66 -26.34
CA VAL A 158 -9.06 -11.91 -26.48
C VAL A 158 -8.74 -12.25 -27.94
N SER A 159 -7.62 -11.74 -28.46
CA SER A 159 -7.17 -12.06 -29.82
C SER A 159 -6.61 -13.49 -29.91
N ASP A 160 -6.83 -14.14 -31.05
CA ASP A 160 -6.30 -15.48 -31.35
C ASP A 160 -4.78 -15.59 -31.10
N GLU A 161 -4.01 -14.53 -31.42
CA GLU A 161 -2.56 -14.47 -31.21
C GLU A 161 -2.19 -14.56 -29.72
N VAL A 162 -2.91 -13.85 -28.86
CA VAL A 162 -2.70 -13.91 -27.40
C VAL A 162 -3.12 -15.26 -26.84
N ILE A 163 -4.22 -15.84 -27.34
CA ILE A 163 -4.70 -17.16 -26.90
C ILE A 163 -3.68 -18.24 -27.27
N GLU A 164 -3.14 -18.20 -28.49
CA GLU A 164 -2.12 -19.14 -28.97
C GLU A 164 -0.84 -19.06 -28.12
N ASP A 165 -0.33 -17.84 -27.87
CA ASP A 165 0.85 -17.63 -27.04
C ASP A 165 0.61 -18.10 -25.59
N ALA A 166 -0.55 -17.80 -25.01
CA ALA A 166 -0.91 -18.25 -23.67
C ALA A 166 -1.00 -19.77 -23.58
N ALA A 167 -1.60 -20.43 -24.58
CA ALA A 167 -1.69 -21.89 -24.63
C ALA A 167 -0.30 -22.53 -24.75
N TYR A 168 0.59 -22.00 -25.57
CA TYR A 168 1.95 -22.55 -25.71
C TYR A 168 2.80 -22.39 -24.45
N VAL A 169 2.70 -21.24 -23.78
CA VAL A 169 3.39 -21.03 -22.51
C VAL A 169 2.79 -21.92 -21.42
N CYS A 170 1.46 -22.00 -21.35
CA CYS A 170 0.75 -22.87 -20.41
C CYS A 170 1.15 -24.33 -20.60
N PHE A 171 1.27 -24.80 -21.83
CA PHE A 171 1.75 -26.15 -22.11
C PHE A 171 3.11 -26.41 -21.45
N GLY A 172 4.05 -25.47 -21.51
CA GLY A 172 5.33 -25.59 -20.81
C GLY A 172 5.17 -25.69 -19.29
N GLU A 173 4.40 -24.77 -18.70
CA GLU A 173 4.19 -24.71 -17.24
C GLU A 173 3.52 -25.98 -16.68
N ILE A 174 2.56 -26.55 -17.40
CA ILE A 174 1.80 -27.72 -16.90
C ILE A 174 2.58 -29.02 -16.97
N GLN A 175 3.58 -29.14 -17.85
CA GLN A 175 4.42 -30.35 -17.95
C GLN A 175 5.30 -30.57 -16.72
N ASP A 176 5.57 -29.50 -15.96
CA ASP A 176 6.35 -29.54 -14.72
C ASP A 176 5.49 -29.78 -13.47
N LEU A 177 4.18 -29.95 -13.61
CA LEU A 177 3.26 -30.17 -12.49
C LEU A 177 3.21 -31.65 -12.09
N GLU A 178 3.10 -31.91 -10.79
CA GLU A 178 2.89 -33.27 -10.27
C GLU A 178 1.49 -33.82 -10.59
N GLU A 179 0.50 -32.93 -10.63
CA GLU A 179 -0.91 -33.24 -10.90
C GLU A 179 -1.60 -32.00 -11.51
N ILE A 180 -2.38 -32.22 -12.57
CA ILE A 180 -3.22 -31.19 -13.18
C ILE A 180 -4.66 -31.37 -12.70
N THR A 181 -5.11 -30.46 -11.83
CA THR A 181 -6.53 -30.34 -11.46
C THR A 181 -7.18 -29.19 -12.23
N PRO A 182 -8.52 -29.10 -12.32
CA PRO A 182 -9.19 -27.97 -12.96
C PRO A 182 -8.75 -26.61 -12.40
N GLU A 183 -8.64 -26.48 -11.07
CA GLU A 183 -8.21 -25.23 -10.41
C GLU A 183 -6.75 -24.89 -10.75
N VAL A 184 -5.85 -25.88 -10.68
CA VAL A 184 -4.43 -25.70 -10.99
C VAL A 184 -4.24 -25.31 -12.45
N PHE A 185 -4.97 -25.95 -13.36
CA PHE A 185 -4.97 -25.61 -14.79
C PHE A 185 -5.46 -24.17 -15.01
N MET A 186 -6.63 -23.82 -14.47
CA MET A 186 -7.21 -22.48 -14.60
C MET A 186 -6.25 -21.40 -14.11
N ASN A 187 -5.71 -21.57 -12.90
CA ASN A 187 -4.76 -20.62 -12.31
C ASN A 187 -3.50 -20.49 -13.18
N THR A 188 -2.94 -21.61 -13.65
CA THR A 188 -1.77 -21.63 -14.54
C THR A 188 -2.07 -20.90 -15.86
N PHE A 189 -3.18 -21.22 -16.50
CA PHE A 189 -3.57 -20.61 -17.76
C PHE A 189 -3.80 -19.10 -17.62
N GLN A 190 -4.44 -18.64 -16.54
CA GLN A 190 -4.62 -17.21 -16.24
C GLN A 190 -3.29 -16.45 -16.09
N LYS A 191 -2.25 -17.07 -15.51
CA LYS A 191 -0.90 -16.48 -15.48
C LYS A 191 -0.33 -16.34 -16.88
N CYS A 192 -0.48 -17.37 -17.70
CA CYS A 192 -0.03 -17.38 -19.09
C CYS A 192 -0.77 -16.35 -19.94
N MET A 193 -2.04 -16.07 -19.64
CA MET A 193 -2.81 -14.99 -20.27
C MET A 193 -2.20 -13.63 -19.97
N VAL A 194 -1.87 -13.31 -18.71
CA VAL A 194 -1.19 -12.05 -18.36
C VAL A 194 0.14 -11.93 -19.11
N TYR A 195 0.92 -13.02 -19.14
CA TYR A 195 2.16 -13.07 -19.90
C TYR A 195 1.96 -12.78 -21.39
N ALA A 196 1.04 -13.50 -22.04
CA ALA A 196 0.77 -13.36 -23.46
C ALA A 196 0.22 -11.97 -23.82
N GLU A 197 -0.71 -11.43 -23.02
CA GLU A 197 -1.27 -10.09 -23.24
C GLU A 197 -0.16 -9.02 -23.21
N ILE A 198 0.68 -9.03 -22.18
CA ILE A 198 1.76 -8.04 -22.04
C ILE A 198 2.81 -8.18 -23.15
N LYS A 199 3.17 -9.42 -23.53
CA LYS A 199 4.09 -9.69 -24.64
C LYS A 199 3.57 -9.14 -25.97
N ASN A 200 2.28 -9.30 -26.21
CA ASN A 200 1.60 -8.78 -27.40
C ASN A 200 1.28 -7.28 -27.34
N GLY A 201 1.77 -6.57 -26.30
CA GLY A 201 1.62 -5.12 -26.17
C GLY A 201 0.26 -4.68 -25.63
N GLY A 202 -0.46 -5.59 -24.97
CA GLY A 202 -1.59 -5.27 -24.12
C GLY A 202 -1.20 -4.39 -22.94
N ASP A 203 -2.20 -3.75 -22.35
CA ASP A 203 -2.04 -2.91 -21.16
C ASP A 203 -1.85 -3.79 -19.92
N VAL A 204 -0.81 -3.49 -19.15
CA VAL A 204 -0.40 -4.28 -17.99
C VAL A 204 -1.41 -4.17 -16.85
N ASP A 205 -1.99 -2.98 -16.65
CA ASP A 205 -2.97 -2.74 -15.60
C ASP A 205 -4.27 -3.49 -15.93
N ASP A 206 -4.71 -3.51 -17.20
CA ASP A 206 -5.87 -4.29 -17.63
C ASP A 206 -5.67 -5.81 -17.43
N ALA A 207 -4.51 -6.34 -17.83
CA ALA A 207 -4.17 -7.76 -17.65
C ALA A 207 -4.15 -8.16 -16.16
N MET A 208 -3.49 -7.35 -15.33
CA MET A 208 -3.40 -7.59 -13.89
C MET A 208 -4.75 -7.43 -13.21
N LYS A 209 -5.61 -6.52 -13.66
CA LYS A 209 -6.96 -6.36 -13.11
C LYS A 209 -7.82 -7.61 -13.29
N LEU A 210 -7.64 -8.33 -14.39
CA LEU A 210 -8.37 -9.57 -14.66
C LEU A 210 -7.82 -10.74 -13.86
N TYR A 211 -6.50 -10.85 -13.72
CA TYR A 211 -5.87 -12.11 -13.29
C TYR A 211 -4.85 -11.98 -12.15
N ALA A 212 -4.79 -10.85 -11.43
CA ALA A 212 -3.89 -10.64 -10.29
C ALA A 212 -3.91 -11.79 -9.26
N THR A 213 -5.08 -12.37 -9.01
CA THR A 213 -5.26 -13.46 -8.04
C THR A 213 -4.51 -14.73 -8.41
N SER A 214 -4.25 -14.98 -9.69
CA SER A 214 -3.46 -16.14 -10.12
C SER A 214 -2.01 -16.02 -9.62
N PHE A 215 -1.48 -14.80 -9.50
CA PHE A 215 -0.15 -14.50 -8.94
C PHE A 215 -0.12 -14.41 -7.41
N GLY A 216 -1.22 -14.74 -6.71
CA GLY A 216 -1.29 -14.65 -5.25
C GLY A 216 -1.39 -13.22 -4.70
N THR A 217 -1.76 -12.26 -5.55
CA THR A 217 -1.99 -10.85 -5.19
C THR A 217 -3.44 -10.44 -5.53
N THR A 218 -3.81 -9.19 -5.23
CA THR A 218 -5.11 -8.62 -5.65
C THR A 218 -4.88 -7.41 -6.56
N TRP A 219 -5.90 -7.01 -7.31
CA TRP A 219 -5.85 -5.77 -8.07
C TRP A 219 -5.59 -4.56 -7.16
N GLU A 220 -6.19 -4.52 -5.97
CA GLU A 220 -5.99 -3.46 -4.99
C GLU A 220 -4.55 -3.39 -4.51
N GLU A 221 -3.93 -4.55 -4.26
CA GLU A 221 -2.52 -4.64 -3.86
C GLU A 221 -1.58 -4.22 -4.99
N TYR A 222 -1.82 -4.69 -6.21
CA TYR A 222 -1.01 -4.34 -7.37
C TYR A 222 -1.16 -2.86 -7.76
N SER A 223 -2.39 -2.35 -7.85
CA SER A 223 -2.66 -0.95 -8.17
C SER A 223 -2.22 0.03 -7.08
N ALA A 224 -1.96 -0.46 -5.86
CA ALA A 224 -1.35 0.33 -4.79
C ALA A 224 0.12 0.68 -5.05
N TYR A 225 0.83 0.01 -5.97
CA TYR A 225 2.16 0.45 -6.41
C TYR A 225 2.08 1.83 -7.10
N SER A 226 3.20 2.58 -7.14
CA SER A 226 3.25 3.82 -7.92
C SER A 226 3.15 3.52 -9.42
N GLN A 227 2.77 4.52 -10.21
CA GLN A 227 2.72 4.37 -11.68
C GLN A 227 4.09 3.97 -12.22
N ASP A 228 5.17 4.61 -11.76
CA ASP A 228 6.54 4.32 -12.17
C ASP A 228 6.94 2.84 -11.93
N ILE A 229 6.54 2.26 -10.78
CA ILE A 229 6.78 0.85 -10.49
C ILE A 229 6.01 -0.04 -11.46
N ARG A 230 4.74 0.26 -11.76
CA ARG A 230 3.91 -0.57 -12.65
C ARG A 230 4.38 -0.49 -14.10
N GLU A 231 4.79 0.68 -14.56
CA GLU A 231 5.39 0.88 -15.89
C GLU A 231 6.73 0.13 -16.00
N THR A 232 7.62 0.29 -15.01
CA THR A 232 8.91 -0.42 -14.97
C THR A 232 8.72 -1.94 -14.89
N PHE A 233 7.76 -2.41 -14.09
CA PHE A 233 7.36 -3.83 -14.05
C PHE A 233 6.92 -4.30 -15.43
N GLY A 234 6.06 -3.55 -16.11
CA GLY A 234 5.59 -3.86 -17.45
C GLY A 234 6.72 -4.02 -18.45
N GLU A 235 7.70 -3.12 -18.43
CA GLU A 235 8.88 -3.18 -19.30
C GLU A 235 9.75 -4.42 -19.04
N ILE A 236 10.03 -4.73 -17.76
CA ILE A 236 10.85 -5.88 -17.36
C ILE A 236 10.11 -7.19 -17.64
N PHE A 237 8.84 -7.28 -17.28
CA PHE A 237 8.03 -8.46 -17.49
C PHE A 237 7.85 -8.76 -18.98
N LYS A 238 7.71 -7.72 -19.81
CA LYS A 238 7.68 -7.86 -21.27
C LYS A 238 9.01 -8.30 -21.87
N SER A 239 10.16 -8.00 -21.25
CA SER A 239 11.46 -8.44 -21.77
C SER A 239 11.83 -9.86 -21.34
N ALA A 240 11.26 -10.37 -20.25
CA ALA A 240 11.52 -11.70 -19.73
C ALA A 240 10.96 -12.82 -20.63
N GLU A 241 11.68 -13.92 -20.81
CA GLU A 241 11.28 -15.03 -21.68
C GLU A 241 10.80 -16.24 -20.87
N ALA A 242 9.59 -16.72 -21.19
CA ALA A 242 9.02 -17.93 -20.61
C ALA A 242 9.81 -19.20 -21.00
N GLY A 243 9.82 -20.19 -20.11
CA GLY A 243 10.51 -21.48 -20.29
C GLY A 243 11.92 -21.53 -19.72
N GLU A 244 12.58 -20.39 -19.51
CA GLU A 244 13.80 -20.32 -18.68
C GLU A 244 13.47 -20.26 -17.19
N LYS A 245 12.37 -19.57 -16.85
CA LYS A 245 11.81 -19.45 -15.51
C LYS A 245 10.30 -19.65 -15.57
N LYS A 246 9.71 -20.05 -14.45
CA LYS A 246 8.25 -20.13 -14.33
C LYS A 246 7.63 -18.75 -14.43
N ILE A 247 6.44 -18.62 -14.99
CA ILE A 247 5.76 -17.32 -15.10
C ILE A 247 5.58 -16.64 -13.73
N THR A 248 5.38 -17.42 -12.67
CA THR A 248 5.28 -16.88 -11.30
C THR A 248 6.61 -16.29 -10.81
N GLU A 249 7.74 -16.90 -11.18
CA GLU A 249 9.08 -16.38 -10.88
C GLU A 249 9.37 -15.14 -11.71
N ILE A 250 9.04 -15.14 -13.01
CA ILE A 250 9.16 -13.96 -13.88
C ILE A 250 8.39 -12.77 -13.30
N TYR A 251 7.16 -13.00 -12.83
CA TYR A 251 6.36 -11.97 -12.17
C TYR A 251 7.06 -11.43 -10.91
N THR A 252 7.51 -12.33 -10.04
CA THR A 252 8.14 -11.99 -8.76
C THR A 252 9.44 -11.22 -8.98
N ASP A 253 10.29 -11.68 -9.89
CA ASP A 253 11.52 -11.02 -10.29
C ASP A 253 11.25 -9.63 -10.87
N SER A 254 10.29 -9.53 -11.79
CA SER A 254 9.96 -8.27 -12.47
C SER A 254 9.44 -7.22 -11.48
N ILE A 255 8.55 -7.60 -10.56
CA ILE A 255 8.00 -6.65 -9.60
C ILE A 255 9.05 -6.26 -8.56
N LEU A 256 9.90 -7.18 -8.13
CA LEU A 256 11.00 -6.91 -7.20
C LEU A 256 12.03 -5.95 -7.82
N LEU A 257 12.46 -6.23 -9.06
CA LEU A 257 13.37 -5.35 -9.80
C LEU A 257 12.78 -3.97 -10.03
N ALA A 258 11.51 -3.89 -10.43
CA ALA A 258 10.82 -2.61 -10.61
C ALA A 258 10.79 -1.81 -9.30
N ARG A 259 10.46 -2.45 -8.17
CA ARG A 259 10.48 -1.82 -6.84
C ARG A 259 11.88 -1.32 -6.47
N VAL A 260 12.93 -2.10 -6.71
CA VAL A 260 14.32 -1.70 -6.42
C VAL A 260 14.77 -0.54 -7.31
N LYS A 261 14.52 -0.60 -8.62
CA LYS A 261 14.86 0.46 -9.58
C LYS A 261 14.15 1.77 -9.26
N CYS A 262 12.88 1.70 -8.87
CA CYS A 262 12.05 2.87 -8.51
C CYS A 262 12.15 3.27 -7.04
N ALA A 263 13.06 2.70 -6.24
CA ALA A 263 13.23 3.11 -4.85
C ALA A 263 13.67 4.59 -4.78
N ASP A 264 13.10 5.36 -3.85
CA ASP A 264 13.41 6.79 -3.66
C ASP A 264 14.54 7.03 -2.67
N SER A 265 14.81 6.05 -1.80
CA SER A 265 15.83 6.11 -0.79
C SER A 265 16.44 4.74 -0.48
N TRP A 266 17.62 4.75 0.15
CA TRP A 266 18.20 3.54 0.73
C TRP A 266 17.30 2.90 1.81
N GLY A 267 16.40 3.68 2.42
CA GLY A 267 15.41 3.17 3.37
C GLY A 267 14.37 2.31 2.67
N ASP A 268 13.88 2.75 1.51
CA ASP A 268 12.95 1.97 0.69
C ASP A 268 13.65 0.71 0.16
N THR A 269 14.91 0.82 -0.29
CA THR A 269 15.72 -0.35 -0.66
C THR A 269 15.87 -1.33 0.49
N ARG A 270 16.16 -0.84 1.72
CA ARG A 270 16.19 -1.71 2.90
C ARG A 270 14.87 -2.45 3.08
N ASP A 271 13.75 -1.73 3.03
CA ASP A 271 12.43 -2.32 3.29
C ASP A 271 12.11 -3.38 2.23
N ILE A 272 12.38 -3.08 0.94
CA ILE A 272 12.22 -4.03 -0.16
C ILE A 272 13.09 -5.28 0.04
N LEU A 273 14.39 -5.13 0.31
CA LEU A 273 15.29 -6.28 0.48
C LEU A 273 14.94 -7.09 1.74
N THR A 274 14.52 -6.44 2.82
CA THR A 274 14.13 -7.12 4.07
C THR A 274 12.84 -7.92 3.89
N GLU A 275 11.83 -7.34 3.23
CA GLU A 275 10.57 -8.03 2.92
C GLU A 275 10.75 -9.24 2.00
N ASN A 276 11.82 -9.25 1.19
CA ASN A 276 12.08 -10.28 0.19
C ASN A 276 13.37 -11.07 0.49
N SER A 277 13.88 -11.04 1.72
CA SER A 277 15.18 -11.64 2.06
C SER A 277 15.23 -13.14 1.77
N ASP A 278 14.13 -13.84 2.05
CA ASP A 278 14.01 -15.29 1.83
C ASP A 278 14.02 -15.62 0.33
N TYR A 279 13.36 -14.81 -0.49
CA TYR A 279 13.32 -15.00 -1.95
C TYR A 279 14.66 -14.62 -2.61
N LEU A 280 15.32 -13.57 -2.10
CA LEU A 280 16.63 -13.11 -2.54
C LEU A 280 17.78 -14.01 -2.06
N GLU A 281 17.50 -14.95 -1.17
CA GLU A 281 18.48 -15.78 -0.47
C GLU A 281 19.57 -14.97 0.26
N ILE A 282 19.26 -13.74 0.69
CA ILE A 282 20.20 -12.88 1.42
C ILE A 282 20.11 -13.12 2.94
N ASP A 283 21.26 -13.40 3.57
CA ASP A 283 21.30 -13.71 5.00
C ASP A 283 21.48 -12.46 5.88
N MET A 284 20.41 -12.11 6.58
CA MET A 284 20.35 -10.98 7.52
C MET A 284 20.12 -11.42 8.97
N ALA A 285 20.20 -12.73 9.25
CA ALA A 285 19.96 -13.31 10.57
C ALA A 285 21.04 -12.92 11.60
N ASP A 286 20.78 -13.17 12.88
CA ASP A 286 21.66 -12.80 14.00
C ASP A 286 23.07 -13.43 13.97
N ASP A 287 23.28 -14.48 13.17
CA ASP A 287 24.56 -15.17 12.96
C ASP A 287 25.19 -14.92 11.59
N SER A 288 24.64 -14.01 10.79
CA SER A 288 25.11 -13.72 9.43
C SER A 288 26.27 -12.72 9.39
N ASP A 289 26.99 -12.67 8.27
CA ASP A 289 28.02 -11.65 8.01
C ASP A 289 27.44 -10.23 8.04
N PHE A 290 26.17 -10.05 7.67
CA PHE A 290 25.48 -8.77 7.80
C PHE A 290 25.31 -8.37 9.28
N SER A 291 25.05 -9.33 10.17
CA SER A 291 24.90 -9.06 11.60
C SER A 291 26.20 -8.60 12.27
N ASP A 292 27.35 -9.05 11.77
CA ASP A 292 28.70 -8.67 12.22
C ASP A 292 29.06 -7.21 11.88
N ILE A 293 28.31 -6.58 10.96
CA ILE A 293 28.42 -5.14 10.69
C ILE A 293 27.80 -4.38 11.88
N LYS A 294 28.57 -3.43 12.44
CA LYS A 294 28.05 -2.54 13.49
C LYS A 294 26.76 -1.87 13.04
N ASN A 295 25.72 -1.88 13.88
CA ASN A 295 24.38 -1.35 13.54
C ASN A 295 24.42 0.02 12.86
N ASN A 296 25.27 0.94 13.33
CA ASN A 296 25.41 2.29 12.75
C ASN A 296 26.15 2.35 11.40
N LYS A 297 26.53 1.21 10.82
CA LYS A 297 27.18 1.08 9.51
C LYS A 297 26.37 0.21 8.54
N ARG A 298 25.35 -0.53 9.00
CA ARG A 298 24.51 -1.41 8.16
C ARG A 298 23.81 -0.64 7.04
N TYR A 299 23.45 0.63 7.27
CA TYR A 299 22.86 1.50 6.24
C TYR A 299 23.72 1.61 4.97
N LYS A 300 25.04 1.41 5.05
CA LYS A 300 25.95 1.46 3.89
C LYS A 300 25.69 0.34 2.89
N VAL A 301 25.22 -0.81 3.36
CA VAL A 301 24.89 -1.96 2.49
C VAL A 301 23.72 -1.58 1.59
N PHE A 302 22.62 -1.13 2.20
CA PHE A 302 21.43 -0.70 1.45
C PHE A 302 21.68 0.54 0.60
N LEU A 303 22.54 1.46 1.05
CA LEU A 303 22.95 2.62 0.26
C LEU A 303 23.70 2.22 -1.01
N GLU A 304 24.53 1.18 -0.97
CA GLU A 304 25.24 0.68 -2.15
C GLU A 304 24.28 0.09 -3.18
N VAL A 305 23.35 -0.76 -2.73
CA VAL A 305 22.32 -1.33 -3.61
C VAL A 305 21.45 -0.24 -4.21
N PHE A 306 21.01 0.73 -3.38
CA PHE A 306 20.24 1.89 -3.84
C PHE A 306 21.01 2.71 -4.89
N SER A 307 22.31 2.94 -4.67
CA SER A 307 23.15 3.72 -5.60
C SER A 307 23.39 2.98 -6.93
N SER A 308 23.29 1.65 -6.92
CA SER A 308 23.54 0.80 -8.08
C SER A 308 22.26 0.37 -8.81
N ARG A 309 21.06 0.69 -8.28
CA ARG A 309 19.76 0.18 -8.74
C ARG A 309 19.51 0.32 -10.24
N ASP A 310 19.95 1.41 -10.85
CA ASP A 310 19.75 1.68 -12.29
C ASP A 310 20.49 0.66 -13.18
N THR A 311 21.56 0.04 -12.66
CA THR A 311 22.39 -0.94 -13.36
C THR A 311 22.11 -2.40 -13.01
N LEU A 312 21.17 -2.66 -12.09
CA LEU A 312 20.80 -4.03 -11.70
C LEU A 312 19.71 -4.52 -12.66
N ASP A 313 19.98 -5.56 -13.44
CA ASP A 313 19.07 -6.03 -14.49
C ASP A 313 18.36 -7.34 -14.10
N THR A 314 18.90 -8.06 -13.13
CA THR A 314 18.38 -9.34 -12.63
C THR A 314 18.30 -9.36 -11.11
N VAL A 315 17.48 -10.27 -10.56
CA VAL A 315 17.43 -10.51 -9.12
C VAL A 315 18.79 -10.96 -8.57
N ASP A 316 19.54 -11.75 -9.34
CA ASP A 316 20.90 -12.16 -8.99
C ASP A 316 21.85 -10.96 -8.85
N ASP A 317 21.72 -9.92 -9.70
CA ASP A 317 22.51 -8.69 -9.57
C ASP A 317 22.23 -7.97 -8.25
N ILE A 318 20.97 -7.99 -7.77
CA ILE A 318 20.59 -7.43 -6.47
C ILE A 318 21.30 -8.19 -5.35
N THR A 319 21.23 -9.52 -5.38
CA THR A 319 21.86 -10.39 -4.38
C THR A 319 23.37 -10.21 -4.36
N GLU A 320 24.04 -10.26 -5.52
CA GLU A 320 25.49 -10.06 -5.63
C GLU A 320 25.91 -8.65 -5.15
N CYS A 321 25.14 -7.63 -5.49
CA CYS A 321 25.38 -6.26 -5.03
C CYS A 321 25.28 -6.16 -3.50
N PHE A 322 24.25 -6.76 -2.92
CA PHE A 322 24.06 -6.80 -1.47
C PHE A 322 25.22 -7.50 -0.76
N GLU A 323 25.58 -8.71 -1.19
CA GLU A 323 26.67 -9.51 -0.60
C GLU A 323 28.02 -8.78 -0.70
N THR A 324 28.31 -8.21 -1.88
CA THR A 324 29.53 -7.42 -2.10
C THR A 324 29.59 -6.20 -1.18
N ALA A 325 28.45 -5.54 -0.96
CA ALA A 325 28.35 -4.40 -0.06
C ALA A 325 28.54 -4.80 1.41
N VAL A 326 28.04 -5.97 1.82
CA VAL A 326 28.29 -6.57 3.15
C VAL A 326 29.79 -6.80 3.35
N GLU A 327 30.44 -7.53 2.44
CA GLU A 327 31.85 -7.84 2.53
C GLU A 327 32.72 -6.58 2.60
N THR A 328 32.44 -5.61 1.73
CA THR A 328 33.19 -4.35 1.64
C THR A 328 33.05 -3.54 2.93
N THR A 329 31.83 -3.50 3.49
CA THR A 329 31.56 -2.82 4.76
C THR A 329 32.31 -3.48 5.92
N LEU A 330 32.32 -4.82 6.00
CA LEU A 330 33.08 -5.56 7.01
C LEU A 330 34.60 -5.34 6.89
N LYS A 331 35.15 -5.36 5.68
CA LYS A 331 36.58 -5.09 5.42
C LYS A 331 36.97 -3.70 5.92
N SER A 332 36.19 -2.66 5.54
CA SER A 332 36.44 -1.28 5.98
C SER A 332 36.31 -1.10 7.51
N GLN A 333 35.46 -1.89 8.16
CA GLN A 333 35.30 -1.89 9.61
C GLN A 333 36.55 -2.39 10.32
N LYS A 334 37.17 -3.49 9.85
CA LYS A 334 38.37 -4.10 10.47
C LYS A 334 39.60 -3.20 10.38
N GLU A 335 39.75 -2.46 9.29
CA GLU A 335 40.87 -1.51 9.09
C GLU A 335 40.82 -0.31 10.04
N SER A 336 39.62 0.15 10.42
CA SER A 336 39.45 1.26 11.37
C SER A 336 39.87 0.94 12.82
N THR A 337 40.05 -0.35 13.15
CA THR A 337 40.43 -0.80 14.51
C THR A 337 41.92 -1.08 14.71
N SER A 338 42.78 -0.98 13.67
CA SER A 338 44.21 -1.34 13.79
C SER A 338 45.19 -0.17 13.97
N GLY A 339 44.72 1.06 14.23
CA GLY A 339 45.59 2.23 14.43
C GLY A 339 45.39 2.91 15.78
N GLY A 340 46.17 2.54 16.81
CA GLY A 340 46.04 3.16 18.13
C GLY A 340 47.04 2.71 19.19
N GLY A 341 48.34 2.74 18.90
CA GLY A 341 49.41 2.60 19.89
C GLY A 341 49.72 3.93 20.58
N GLY A 342 49.66 3.95 21.91
CA GLY A 342 49.63 5.14 22.76
C GLY A 342 50.86 6.06 22.78
N GLY A 343 50.61 7.31 23.17
CA GLY A 343 51.63 8.32 23.50
C GLY A 343 51.01 9.40 24.38
N GLY A 344 51.20 9.26 25.70
CA GLY A 344 50.61 10.14 26.71
C GLY A 344 51.30 11.50 26.86
N GLY A 345 50.46 12.53 27.00
CA GLY A 345 50.48 13.55 28.06
C GLY A 345 51.74 14.39 28.29
N GLY A 346 51.62 15.69 28.00
CA GLY A 346 52.38 16.74 28.70
C GLY A 346 52.36 18.11 28.03
N GLY A 347 51.84 19.12 28.73
CA GLY A 347 52.28 20.52 28.56
C GLY A 347 51.19 21.56 28.31
N SER A 348 50.97 22.41 29.32
CA SER A 348 50.05 23.55 29.35
C SER A 348 50.48 24.77 28.50
N SER A 349 49.46 25.60 28.21
CA SER A 349 49.41 27.08 28.28
C SER A 349 49.43 27.92 26.99
N SER A 350 48.32 28.67 26.84
CA SER A 350 48.20 30.10 26.48
C SER A 350 48.63 30.60 25.10
N GLY A 351 47.69 31.18 24.35
CA GLY A 351 48.01 32.14 23.28
C GLY A 351 46.85 32.42 22.30
N VAL A 352 46.31 33.64 22.37
CA VAL A 352 45.28 34.21 21.50
C VAL A 352 45.79 34.41 20.06
N GLY A 353 44.94 34.17 19.05
CA GLY A 353 45.15 34.65 17.67
C GLY A 353 44.23 34.03 16.61
N LEU A 354 43.22 34.77 16.15
CA LEU A 354 42.77 34.79 14.74
C LEU A 354 43.70 35.76 13.96
N PRO A 355 43.82 35.77 12.60
CA PRO A 355 42.95 35.18 11.56
C PRO A 355 43.67 34.56 10.32
N THR A 356 42.85 34.18 9.33
CA THR A 356 43.10 33.96 7.88
C THR A 356 43.59 32.59 7.39
N GLY A 357 42.76 31.94 6.56
CA GLY A 357 43.00 30.64 5.94
C GLY A 357 43.76 30.70 4.62
N PRO A 358 43.70 29.62 3.83
CA PRO A 358 43.59 29.73 2.39
C PRO A 358 42.37 28.97 1.85
N SER A 359 41.77 29.60 0.86
CA SER A 359 40.75 29.10 -0.06
C SER A 359 41.25 27.95 -0.94
N VAL A 360 40.39 26.97 -1.21
CA VAL A 360 40.36 26.23 -2.48
C VAL A 360 38.91 26.19 -2.99
N SER A 361 38.79 26.45 -4.27
CA SER A 361 37.61 26.77 -5.06
C SER A 361 36.93 25.55 -5.69
N VAL A 362 35.59 25.56 -5.58
CA VAL A 362 34.56 25.24 -6.59
C VAL A 362 34.75 24.02 -7.51
N SER A 363 33.80 23.09 -7.40
CA SER A 363 32.99 22.68 -8.57
C SER A 363 31.52 22.85 -8.21
N LYS A 364 30.90 23.89 -8.78
CA LYS A 364 29.49 23.88 -9.15
C LYS A 364 29.38 22.84 -10.25
N ASP A 365 28.39 21.95 -10.17
CA ASP A 365 27.39 21.77 -11.22
C ASP A 365 26.33 20.75 -10.76
N TYR A 366 25.08 21.14 -11.02
CA TYR A 366 23.79 20.44 -10.88
C TYR A 366 23.12 20.35 -9.51
N GLU A 367 22.40 21.44 -9.21
CA GLU A 367 21.01 21.36 -8.72
C GLU A 367 20.14 20.66 -9.78
N GLU A 368 19.30 19.70 -9.37
CA GLU A 368 17.88 19.68 -9.75
C GLU A 368 17.06 18.80 -8.78
N ASN A 369 16.21 19.48 -8.00
CA ASN A 369 14.90 19.10 -7.45
C ASN A 369 14.58 17.61 -7.22
N ILE A 370 14.58 17.17 -5.94
CA ILE A 370 13.68 16.10 -5.50
C ILE A 370 12.31 16.74 -5.19
N PRO A 371 11.22 16.42 -5.92
CA PRO A 371 9.87 16.83 -5.57
C PRO A 371 9.53 16.37 -4.14
N VAL A 372 8.82 17.21 -3.38
CA VAL A 372 8.18 16.78 -2.13
C VAL A 372 6.80 16.22 -2.51
N SER A 373 6.73 14.97 -2.96
CA SER A 373 5.49 14.21 -2.97
C SER A 373 5.82 12.72 -2.82
N ASP A 374 4.98 12.03 -2.03
CA ASP A 374 4.83 10.57 -2.05
C ASP A 374 5.71 9.69 -1.14
N VAL A 375 5.87 10.06 0.13
CA VAL A 375 6.08 9.02 1.16
C VAL A 375 4.77 8.25 1.34
N LYS A 376 4.64 7.09 0.69
CA LYS A 376 3.51 6.17 0.91
C LYS A 376 3.63 5.51 2.31
N PRO A 377 2.52 5.38 3.07
CA PRO A 377 2.52 4.63 4.32
C PRO A 377 2.78 3.15 4.06
N TYR A 378 3.69 2.54 4.84
CA TYR A 378 3.74 1.10 5.00
C TYR A 378 2.47 0.63 5.72
N VAL A 379 1.62 -0.14 5.03
CA VAL A 379 0.47 -0.83 5.61
C VAL A 379 0.83 -2.31 5.69
N PRO A 380 1.24 -2.84 6.85
CA PRO A 380 1.41 -4.28 6.99
C PRO A 380 0.06 -4.97 6.80
N LYS A 381 0.06 -6.06 6.01
CA LYS A 381 -1.09 -6.87 5.62
C LYS A 381 -1.75 -7.63 6.80
N GLU A 382 -1.23 -7.48 8.03
CA GLU A 382 -1.86 -8.00 9.25
C GLU A 382 -2.18 -6.88 10.25
N LYS A 383 -3.43 -6.88 10.75
CA LYS A 383 -3.84 -6.05 11.89
C LYS A 383 -2.97 -6.41 13.09
N PHE A 384 -2.20 -5.45 13.60
CA PHE A 384 -1.41 -5.53 14.84
C PHE A 384 -2.18 -6.30 15.93
N LEU A 385 -1.73 -7.51 16.26
CA LEU A 385 -2.46 -8.39 17.20
C LEU A 385 -2.55 -7.77 18.61
N ASP A 386 -1.56 -6.95 18.97
CA ASP A 386 -1.44 -6.31 20.28
C ASP A 386 -2.35 -5.08 20.48
N ILE A 387 -3.09 -4.65 19.44
CA ILE A 387 -4.12 -3.59 19.57
C ILE A 387 -5.55 -4.10 19.33
N LYS A 388 -5.75 -5.40 19.04
CA LYS A 388 -7.05 -5.95 18.63
C LYS A 388 -8.21 -5.58 19.57
N ASP A 389 -7.95 -5.62 20.87
CA ASP A 389 -8.90 -5.33 21.96
C ASP A 389 -8.45 -4.11 22.80
N HIS A 390 -7.50 -3.31 22.29
CA HIS A 390 -6.94 -2.16 23.01
C HIS A 390 -7.81 -0.91 22.81
N TYR A 391 -7.98 -0.09 23.85
CA TYR A 391 -8.87 1.09 23.81
C TYR A 391 -8.44 2.15 22.78
N SER A 392 -7.17 2.14 22.35
CA SER A 392 -6.63 3.06 21.36
C SER A 392 -6.73 2.55 19.91
N LYS A 393 -7.31 1.36 19.69
CA LYS A 393 -7.30 0.69 18.38
C LYS A 393 -7.73 1.59 17.24
N GLU A 394 -8.91 2.20 17.34
CA GLU A 394 -9.47 3.03 16.26
C GLU A 394 -8.57 4.24 15.95
N TYR A 395 -7.97 4.85 16.98
CA TYR A 395 -7.03 5.97 16.81
C TYR A 395 -5.74 5.53 16.12
N VAL A 396 -5.21 4.36 16.51
CA VAL A 396 -4.00 3.78 15.93
C VAL A 396 -4.23 3.38 14.48
N GLU A 397 -5.30 2.64 14.19
CA GLU A 397 -5.67 2.24 12.83
C GLU A 397 -5.88 3.47 11.92
N ASN A 398 -6.53 4.52 12.41
CA ASN A 398 -6.70 5.77 11.65
C ASN A 398 -5.37 6.46 11.35
N MET A 399 -4.47 6.56 12.32
CA MET A 399 -3.17 7.20 12.13
C MET A 399 -2.25 6.40 11.20
N ILE A 400 -2.36 5.07 11.21
CA ILE A 400 -1.64 4.19 10.28
C ILE A 400 -2.18 4.37 8.86
N GLN A 401 -3.51 4.41 8.70
CA GLN A 401 -4.14 4.68 7.40
C GLN A 401 -3.71 6.05 6.83
N LYS A 402 -3.49 7.05 7.71
CA LYS A 402 -2.97 8.36 7.33
C LYS A 402 -1.43 8.39 7.15
N GLY A 403 -0.72 7.30 7.43
CA GLY A 403 0.75 7.19 7.39
C GLY A 403 1.50 8.03 8.40
N ILE A 404 0.85 8.40 9.50
CA ILE A 404 1.42 9.26 10.53
C ILE A 404 2.22 8.45 11.55
N ILE A 405 1.74 7.25 11.88
CA ILE A 405 2.40 6.35 12.82
C ILE A 405 2.50 4.97 12.19
N ASN A 406 3.59 4.27 12.49
CA ASN A 406 3.82 2.90 12.05
C ASN A 406 4.06 2.02 13.29
N GLY A 407 3.82 0.71 13.14
CA GLY A 407 4.26 -0.29 14.11
C GLY A 407 5.75 -0.60 13.98
N TYR A 408 6.17 -1.64 14.69
CA TYR A 408 7.52 -2.17 14.67
C TYR A 408 7.63 -3.30 13.63
N GLU A 409 8.86 -3.60 13.21
CA GLU A 409 9.20 -4.64 12.24
C GLU A 409 8.74 -6.05 12.66
N ASP A 410 8.51 -6.27 13.96
CA ASP A 410 8.00 -7.53 14.53
C ASP A 410 6.47 -7.68 14.45
N GLY A 411 5.78 -6.78 13.72
CA GLY A 411 4.33 -6.82 13.55
C GLY A 411 3.55 -6.35 14.79
N THR A 412 4.19 -5.67 15.76
CA THR A 412 3.54 -5.10 16.95
C THR A 412 3.43 -3.58 16.87
N PHE A 413 2.41 -2.99 17.50
CA PHE A 413 2.32 -1.53 17.66
C PHE A 413 2.96 -1.04 18.97
N ARG A 414 2.99 -1.92 19.98
CA ARG A 414 3.40 -1.71 21.36
C ARG A 414 2.66 -0.52 22.01
N PRO A 415 1.32 -0.60 22.14
CA PRO A 415 0.50 0.52 22.59
C PRO A 415 0.92 1.08 23.96
N ASP A 416 1.38 0.22 24.86
CA ASP A 416 1.76 0.58 26.23
C ASP A 416 3.24 1.01 26.38
N SER A 417 4.03 0.97 25.32
CA SER A 417 5.41 1.45 25.36
C SER A 417 5.44 2.97 25.49
N LEU A 418 6.36 3.47 26.32
CA LEU A 418 6.61 4.91 26.45
C LEU A 418 7.24 5.46 25.17
N ILE A 419 6.87 6.70 24.82
CA ILE A 419 7.40 7.35 23.63
C ILE A 419 8.67 8.17 23.93
N THR A 420 9.64 8.07 23.03
CA THR A 420 10.86 8.87 23.06
C THR A 420 10.71 10.23 22.39
N ARG A 421 11.64 11.14 22.67
CA ARG A 421 11.73 12.46 22.03
C ARG A 421 11.93 12.38 20.52
N ALA A 422 12.72 11.41 20.04
CA ALA A 422 12.89 11.16 18.62
C ALA A 422 11.59 10.70 17.94
N GLU A 423 10.88 9.74 18.53
CA GLU A 423 9.64 9.18 17.97
C GLU A 423 8.52 10.23 17.88
N ILE A 424 8.30 11.03 18.93
CA ILE A 424 7.28 12.09 18.85
C ILE A 424 7.62 13.12 17.76
N SER A 425 8.92 13.41 17.58
CA SER A 425 9.36 14.39 16.59
C SER A 425 9.04 13.90 15.19
N LYS A 426 9.30 12.62 14.90
CA LYS A 426 8.87 11.99 13.65
C LYS A 426 7.35 12.04 13.48
N ILE A 427 6.59 11.56 14.47
CA ILE A 427 5.12 11.50 14.38
C ILE A 427 4.53 12.89 14.08
N LEU A 428 4.94 13.92 14.83
CA LEU A 428 4.41 15.27 14.65
C LEU A 428 4.91 15.94 13.37
N SER A 429 6.17 15.72 12.97
CA SER A 429 6.66 16.21 11.69
C SER A 429 5.86 15.66 10.51
N VAL A 430 5.55 14.35 10.53
CA VAL A 430 4.74 13.71 9.49
C VAL A 430 3.29 14.18 9.56
N ALA A 431 2.69 14.17 10.76
CA ALA A 431 1.31 14.61 10.98
C ALA A 431 1.05 16.04 10.48
N LEU A 432 2.00 16.94 10.72
CA LEU A 432 1.91 18.35 10.36
C LEU A 432 2.48 18.65 8.96
N LYS A 433 2.98 17.62 8.24
CA LYS A 433 3.63 17.74 6.93
C LYS A 433 4.73 18.82 6.93
N LEU A 434 5.56 18.82 7.97
CA LEU A 434 6.65 19.79 8.08
C LEU A 434 7.69 19.55 6.99
N ASP A 435 8.26 20.63 6.48
CA ASP A 435 9.44 20.55 5.64
C ASP A 435 10.58 19.92 6.45
N THR A 436 11.14 18.83 5.94
CA THR A 436 12.28 18.11 6.50
C THR A 436 13.50 18.13 5.58
N LYS A 437 13.46 18.91 4.48
CA LYS A 437 14.55 19.04 3.51
C LYS A 437 15.50 20.16 3.93
N ASP A 438 16.79 19.97 3.67
CA ASP A 438 17.85 20.97 3.86
C ASP A 438 17.92 21.60 5.27
N ILE A 439 17.62 20.81 6.31
CA ILE A 439 17.62 21.32 7.70
C ILE A 439 18.87 20.89 8.45
N THR A 440 19.64 21.89 8.87
CA THR A 440 20.76 21.73 9.78
C THR A 440 20.26 21.71 11.23
N PHE A 441 20.77 20.78 12.04
CA PHE A 441 20.55 20.74 13.48
C PHE A 441 21.83 21.18 14.22
N ASP A 442 21.66 21.90 15.32
CA ASP A 442 22.77 22.37 16.18
C ASP A 442 22.93 21.50 17.44
N PHE A 443 22.34 20.31 17.47
CA PHE A 443 22.39 19.40 18.61
C PHE A 443 23.58 18.44 18.49
N SER A 444 24.41 18.39 19.53
CA SER A 444 25.65 17.60 19.57
C SER A 444 25.44 16.07 19.61
N ASP A 445 24.23 15.63 19.96
CA ASP A 445 23.80 14.23 20.08
C ASP A 445 22.80 13.82 18.98
N VAL A 446 22.61 14.67 17.97
CA VAL A 446 21.96 14.34 16.70
C VAL A 446 23.04 14.36 15.63
N LYS A 447 23.05 13.39 14.74
CA LYS A 447 24.08 13.24 13.71
C LYS A 447 23.46 13.09 12.33
N ASP A 448 24.24 13.44 11.31
CA ASP A 448 23.84 13.22 9.93
C ASP A 448 23.63 11.72 9.70
N GLY A 449 22.46 11.37 9.17
CA GLY A 449 22.04 9.98 8.96
C GLY A 449 21.25 9.35 10.12
N ASP A 450 21.07 10.03 11.26
CA ASP A 450 20.10 9.57 12.25
C ASP A 450 18.69 9.60 11.65
N TRP A 451 17.95 8.49 11.74
CA TRP A 451 16.60 8.38 11.18
C TRP A 451 15.64 9.47 11.66
N PHE A 452 15.90 10.02 12.86
CA PHE A 452 15.13 11.10 13.45
C PHE A 452 15.66 12.50 13.16
N GLY A 453 16.87 12.64 12.60
CA GLY A 453 17.60 13.91 12.54
C GLY A 453 16.83 15.01 11.83
N ALA A 454 16.28 14.71 10.65
CA ALA A 454 15.51 15.66 9.85
C ALA A 454 14.21 16.09 10.55
N TYR A 455 13.51 15.16 11.23
CA TYR A 455 12.29 15.46 11.97
C TYR A 455 12.56 16.32 13.21
N VAL A 456 13.62 15.99 13.96
CA VAL A 456 14.08 16.78 15.09
C VAL A 456 14.44 18.20 14.65
N ALA A 457 15.17 18.32 13.54
CA ALA A 457 15.56 19.61 13.00
C ALA A 457 14.34 20.43 12.56
N ALA A 458 13.35 19.81 11.89
CA ALA A 458 12.11 20.46 11.49
C ALA A 458 11.29 20.97 12.69
N MET A 459 11.12 20.13 13.71
CA MET A 459 10.40 20.48 14.94
C MET A 459 11.11 21.61 15.70
N ALA A 460 12.44 21.58 15.78
CA ALA A 460 13.25 22.62 16.42
C ALA A 460 13.20 23.95 15.63
N LYS A 461 13.35 23.91 14.30
CA LYS A 461 13.27 25.07 13.40
C LYS A 461 11.94 25.80 13.53
N ASN A 462 10.84 25.06 13.72
CA ASN A 462 9.51 25.64 13.91
C ASN A 462 9.22 26.11 15.33
N GLY A 463 10.13 25.84 16.28
CA GLY A 463 9.99 26.18 17.70
C GLY A 463 9.03 25.27 18.46
N TYR A 464 8.71 24.09 17.93
CA TYR A 464 7.77 23.16 18.56
C TYR A 464 8.41 22.35 19.69
N ILE A 465 9.68 22.01 19.55
CA ILE A 465 10.46 21.31 20.56
C ILE A 465 11.85 21.94 20.69
N ASN A 466 12.39 21.96 21.90
CA ASN A 466 13.72 22.51 22.19
C ASN A 466 14.62 21.44 22.79
N GLY A 467 15.93 21.59 22.57
CA GLY A 467 16.96 20.84 23.29
C GLY A 467 17.41 21.55 24.57
N TYR A 468 18.30 20.88 25.30
CA TYR A 468 18.87 21.35 26.56
C TYR A 468 20.39 21.37 26.46
N ASN A 469 21.01 22.53 26.70
CA ASN A 469 22.48 22.69 26.72
C ASN A 469 23.19 22.14 25.47
N GLY A 470 22.63 22.39 24.28
CA GLY A 470 23.20 21.91 23.01
C GLY A 470 23.00 20.42 22.72
N GLN A 471 22.13 19.73 23.47
CA GLN A 471 21.73 18.35 23.24
C GLN A 471 20.21 18.25 23.05
N PHE A 472 19.74 17.33 22.21
CA PHE A 472 18.34 17.05 21.98
C PHE A 472 17.78 15.95 22.90
N MET A 473 18.61 14.99 23.29
CA MET A 473 18.29 13.79 24.06
C MET A 473 17.25 12.88 23.36
N PRO A 474 17.55 12.35 22.15
CA PRO A 474 16.57 11.66 21.30
C PRO A 474 15.94 10.42 21.94
N SER A 475 16.69 9.69 22.77
CA SER A 475 16.23 8.44 23.41
C SER A 475 15.48 8.63 24.73
N GLU A 476 15.37 9.85 25.25
CA GLU A 476 14.68 10.10 26.51
C GLU A 476 13.16 10.00 26.33
N ASN A 477 12.49 9.34 27.28
CA ASN A 477 11.04 9.22 27.28
C ASN A 477 10.38 10.54 27.71
N LEU A 478 9.25 10.85 27.08
CA LEU A 478 8.50 12.06 27.38
C LEU A 478 7.46 11.85 28.47
N LYS A 479 7.29 12.88 29.28
CA LYS A 479 6.19 12.96 30.25
C LYS A 479 4.96 13.57 29.63
N ARG A 480 3.80 13.34 30.25
CA ARG A 480 2.52 13.94 29.84
C ARG A 480 2.59 15.47 29.77
N GLN A 481 3.28 16.12 30.71
CA GLN A 481 3.43 17.57 30.68
C GLN A 481 4.31 18.08 29.52
N ASP A 482 5.26 17.28 29.04
CA ASP A 482 6.15 17.67 27.94
C ASP A 482 5.42 17.65 26.60
N ILE A 483 4.58 16.63 26.37
CA ILE A 483 3.71 16.57 25.19
C ILE A 483 2.74 17.75 25.17
N ALA A 484 2.17 18.12 26.31
CA ALA A 484 1.29 19.28 26.39
C ALA A 484 1.98 20.57 25.94
N VAL A 485 3.24 20.77 26.32
CA VAL A 485 4.07 21.90 25.88
C VAL A 485 4.33 21.87 24.38
N ILE A 486 4.72 20.72 23.83
CA ILE A 486 4.96 20.56 22.38
C ILE A 486 3.69 20.89 21.57
N MET A 487 2.54 20.36 21.99
CA MET A 487 1.25 20.62 21.33
C MET A 487 0.80 22.08 21.46
N ALA A 488 1.01 22.69 22.62
CA ALA A 488 0.73 24.11 22.82
C ALA A 488 1.58 25.00 21.90
N ASN A 489 2.86 24.66 21.70
CA ASN A 489 3.76 25.35 20.79
C ASN A 489 3.32 25.23 19.32
N ILE A 490 2.76 24.07 18.93
CA ILE A 490 2.22 23.85 17.58
C ILE A 490 1.00 24.75 17.33
N LEU A 491 0.09 24.87 18.30
CA LEU A 491 -1.15 25.60 18.13
C LEU A 491 -1.00 27.13 18.08
N LYS A 492 0.16 27.70 18.49
CA LYS A 492 0.50 29.15 18.45
C LYS A 492 -0.71 30.09 18.70
N ASN A 493 -1.45 29.81 19.77
CA ASN A 493 -2.67 30.56 20.13
C ASN A 493 -2.42 31.27 21.47
N ASP A 494 -2.60 32.59 21.49
CA ASP A 494 -2.30 33.46 22.63
C ASP A 494 -3.51 33.65 23.57
N GLU A 495 -4.56 32.85 23.40
CA GLU A 495 -5.72 32.87 24.30
C GLU A 495 -5.33 32.41 25.69
N GLU A 496 -5.50 33.32 26.65
CA GLU A 496 -5.33 33.05 28.07
C GLU A 496 -6.44 32.13 28.55
N VAL A 497 -6.07 30.99 29.14
CA VAL A 497 -7.01 29.94 29.55
C VAL A 497 -6.89 29.69 31.04
N GLU A 498 -8.02 29.56 31.73
CA GLU A 498 -8.01 29.24 33.15
C GLU A 498 -7.41 27.85 33.39
N VAL A 499 -6.51 27.78 34.38
CA VAL A 499 -5.89 26.51 34.76
C VAL A 499 -6.94 25.63 35.43
N PRO A 500 -7.23 24.42 34.89
CA PRO A 500 -8.19 23.51 35.50
C PRO A 500 -7.72 23.09 36.90
N GLU A 501 -8.68 22.97 37.83
CA GLU A 501 -8.40 22.53 39.20
C GLU A 501 -8.06 21.03 39.24
N TYR A 502 -6.78 20.71 39.07
CA TYR A 502 -6.23 19.39 39.30
C TYR A 502 -5.70 19.25 40.73
N LYS A 503 -5.89 18.07 41.35
CA LYS A 503 -5.40 17.77 42.70
C LYS A 503 -3.86 17.74 42.77
N ASP A 504 -3.22 17.41 41.65
CA ASP A 504 -1.77 17.32 41.44
C ASP A 504 -1.21 18.54 40.70
N LEU A 505 -1.89 19.68 40.77
CA LEU A 505 -1.45 20.92 40.12
C LEU A 505 -0.07 21.40 40.62
N GLY A 506 0.29 21.04 41.85
CA GLY A 506 1.63 21.29 42.41
C GLY A 506 2.75 20.46 41.77
N ASP A 507 2.42 19.34 41.11
CA ASP A 507 3.38 18.47 40.44
C ASP A 507 3.61 18.86 38.97
N ILE A 508 2.82 19.80 38.45
CA ILE A 508 3.02 20.36 37.11
C ILE A 508 4.17 21.37 37.18
N SER A 509 5.23 21.11 36.40
CA SER A 509 6.36 22.04 36.31
C SER A 509 5.92 23.41 35.80
N GLU A 510 6.54 24.48 36.29
CA GLU A 510 6.15 25.86 35.96
C GLU A 510 6.07 26.12 34.45
N TYR A 511 7.01 25.57 33.67
CA TYR A 511 7.04 25.72 32.21
C TYR A 511 5.86 25.07 31.48
N ALA A 512 5.14 24.15 32.12
CA ALA A 512 4.08 23.36 31.50
C ALA A 512 2.67 23.76 31.96
N LYS A 513 2.53 24.59 33.01
CA LYS A 513 1.22 24.92 33.61
C LYS A 513 0.24 25.50 32.61
N GLU A 514 0.67 26.49 31.84
CA GLU A 514 -0.15 27.13 30.82
C GLU A 514 -0.50 26.17 29.68
N SER A 515 0.48 25.39 29.22
CA SER A 515 0.27 24.40 28.16
C SER A 515 -0.73 23.32 28.57
N VAL A 516 -0.63 22.81 29.81
CA VAL A 516 -1.58 21.83 30.35
C VAL A 516 -2.99 22.42 30.45
N ALA A 517 -3.13 23.66 30.93
CA ALA A 517 -4.42 24.34 30.99
C ALA A 517 -5.07 24.45 29.60
N LYS A 518 -4.26 24.84 28.62
CA LYS A 518 -4.69 24.98 27.23
C LYS A 518 -5.09 23.65 26.59
N MET A 519 -4.28 22.60 26.75
CA MET A 519 -4.62 21.27 26.22
C MET A 519 -5.91 20.72 26.84
N ASN A 520 -6.15 21.01 28.12
CA ASN A 520 -7.38 20.62 28.79
C ASN A 520 -8.60 21.38 28.24
N ALA A 521 -8.50 22.69 28.08
CA ALA A 521 -9.60 23.51 27.56
C ALA A 521 -10.00 23.14 26.13
N LEU A 522 -9.04 22.73 25.31
CA LEU A 522 -9.26 22.26 23.94
C LEU A 522 -9.71 20.79 23.86
N GLY A 523 -9.76 20.07 25.00
CA GLY A 523 -10.10 18.65 25.04
C GLY A 523 -9.03 17.73 24.44
N ILE A 524 -7.85 18.24 24.10
CA ILE A 524 -6.75 17.46 23.50
C ILE A 524 -6.17 16.52 24.55
N MET A 525 -5.77 17.05 25.71
CA MET A 525 -5.28 16.26 26.85
C MET A 525 -6.03 16.61 28.12
N THR A 526 -6.63 15.60 28.74
CA THR A 526 -7.37 15.74 30.01
C THR A 526 -6.82 14.77 31.06
N GLY A 527 -7.07 15.10 32.32
CA GLY A 527 -6.86 14.22 33.46
C GLY A 527 -8.09 13.35 33.75
N SER A 528 -7.94 12.41 34.69
CA SER A 528 -9.01 11.55 35.19
C SER A 528 -9.12 11.68 36.71
N ASP A 529 -10.34 11.61 37.25
CA ASP A 529 -10.63 11.74 38.70
C ASP A 529 -10.07 13.01 39.37
N GLY A 530 -9.94 14.08 38.57
CA GLY A 530 -9.35 15.36 38.99
C GLY A 530 -7.83 15.30 39.16
N ILE A 531 -7.12 14.39 38.49
CA ILE A 531 -5.66 14.22 38.50
C ILE A 531 -5.14 14.22 37.06
N PHE A 532 -4.14 15.04 36.74
CA PHE A 532 -3.58 15.15 35.38
C PHE A 532 -2.44 14.15 35.09
N ARG A 533 -1.67 13.81 36.12
CA ARG A 533 -0.45 12.97 36.10
C ARG A 533 0.68 13.57 35.27
N PRO A 534 1.17 14.79 35.59
CA PRO A 534 2.13 15.51 34.75
C PRO A 534 3.49 14.82 34.63
N GLN A 535 3.89 14.05 35.65
CA GLN A 535 5.20 13.41 35.73
C GLN A 535 5.23 11.99 35.14
N ASP A 536 4.08 11.42 34.82
CA ASP A 536 3.98 10.08 34.23
C ASP A 536 4.49 10.11 32.78
N GLY A 537 5.18 9.04 32.39
CA GLY A 537 5.53 8.80 30.99
C GLY A 537 4.27 8.61 30.16
N ILE A 538 4.30 9.08 28.91
CA ILE A 538 3.18 8.93 27.99
C ILE A 538 3.41 7.76 27.04
N THR A 539 2.37 6.93 26.87
CA THR A 539 2.41 5.74 26.02
C THR A 539 2.15 6.08 24.55
N ARG A 540 2.54 5.17 23.65
CA ARG A 540 2.24 5.29 22.20
C ARG A 540 0.74 5.34 21.91
N ALA A 541 -0.07 4.59 22.66
CA ALA A 541 -1.53 4.62 22.58
C ALA A 541 -2.11 6.00 22.94
N GLU A 542 -1.64 6.58 24.04
CA GLU A 542 -2.06 7.92 24.45
C GLU A 542 -1.62 8.98 23.44
N VAL A 543 -0.40 8.88 22.90
CA VAL A 543 0.11 9.76 21.83
C VAL A 543 -0.80 9.70 20.62
N ALA A 544 -1.22 8.51 20.20
CA ALA A 544 -2.11 8.38 19.05
C ALA A 544 -3.40 9.19 19.26
N ILE A 545 -4.04 9.03 20.42
CA ILE A 545 -5.27 9.75 20.77
C ILE A 545 -5.07 11.27 20.76
N VAL A 546 -4.01 11.76 21.41
CA VAL A 546 -3.82 13.20 21.58
C VAL A 546 -3.37 13.87 20.27
N VAL A 547 -2.64 13.17 19.40
CA VAL A 547 -2.27 13.66 18.08
C VAL A 547 -3.50 13.68 17.15
N THR A 548 -4.37 12.67 17.19
CA THR A 548 -5.64 12.71 16.44
C THR A 548 -6.47 13.94 16.82
N ARG A 549 -6.65 14.20 18.12
CA ARG A 549 -7.40 15.38 18.60
C ARG A 549 -6.74 16.69 18.20
N LEU A 550 -5.41 16.76 18.25
CA LEU A 550 -4.66 17.93 17.77
C LEU A 550 -4.97 18.21 16.29
N LEU A 551 -4.95 17.18 15.45
CA LEU A 551 -5.25 17.31 14.02
C LEU A 551 -6.69 17.72 13.77
N GLU A 552 -7.66 17.16 14.50
CA GLU A 552 -9.08 17.59 14.42
C GLU A 552 -9.24 19.08 14.73
N ILE A 553 -8.54 19.59 15.75
CA ILE A 553 -8.55 21.02 16.10
C ILE A 553 -7.91 21.85 14.98
N LEU A 554 -6.81 21.39 14.38
CA LEU A 554 -6.15 22.08 13.27
C LEU A 554 -6.98 22.08 11.98
N GLU A 555 -7.71 21.00 11.70
CA GLU A 555 -8.61 20.86 10.54
C GLU A 555 -9.93 21.64 10.70
N SER A 556 -10.34 21.92 11.95
CA SER A 556 -11.57 22.67 12.25
C SER A 556 -11.44 24.21 12.13
N LYS A 557 -10.23 24.71 11.94
CA LYS A 557 -9.91 26.15 11.75
C LYS A 557 -9.78 26.47 10.27
#